data_AF-A0A246JY41-F1
#
_entry.id   AF-A0A246JY41-F1
#
_cell.length_a   1.000
_cell.length_b   1.000
_cell.length_c   1.000
_cell.angle_alpha   90.00
_cell.angle_beta   90.00
_cell.angle_gamma   90.00
#
_symmetry.space_group_name_H-M   'P 1'
#
loop_
_entity.id
_entity.type
_entity.pdbx_description
1 polymer ?
#
loop_
_entity_poly.entity_id
_entity_poly.type
_entity_poly.pdbx_seq_one_letter_code
_entity_poly.pdbx_strand_id
1 'polypeptide(L)'
;MIRGGQGLALATALLVLSGCAPSDARDVIITYDRNVEAVAFKECMAALPEGPTATQYNDWDEVVDKCRDYAYGQAKRCVGTVEGCGFYGMTPDAPQSPDSPHG
;
A
#
# COMPACT_ATOMS: atom_id res chain seq x y z
N MET A 1 57.77 -1.91 37.38
CA MET A 1 56.48 -1.17 37.39
C MET A 1 56.26 -0.55 36.02
N ILE A 2 55.18 -0.98 35.37
CA ILE A 2 54.33 -0.43 34.29
C ILE A 2 54.92 0.53 33.22
N ARG A 3 54.82 0.06 31.97
CA ARG A 3 54.93 0.73 30.65
C ARG A 3 53.93 1.89 30.49
N GLY A 4 54.40 3.10 30.18
CA GLY A 4 53.56 4.27 29.85
C GLY A 4 53.42 4.45 28.33
N GLY A 5 52.55 3.68 27.70
CA GLY A 5 52.02 3.95 26.37
C GLY A 5 50.64 4.59 26.45
N GLN A 6 50.17 5.16 25.33
CA GLN A 6 48.76 5.49 25.06
C GLN A 6 48.28 6.87 25.56
N GLY A 7 48.92 7.95 25.13
CA GLY A 7 48.42 9.32 25.35
C GLY A 7 47.56 9.91 24.22
N LEU A 8 47.41 9.25 23.07
CA LEU A 8 46.92 9.91 21.85
C LEU A 8 45.77 9.21 21.11
N ALA A 9 45.07 8.26 21.74
CA ALA A 9 44.06 7.45 21.04
C ALA A 9 42.60 7.70 21.50
N LEU A 10 42.36 8.61 22.45
CA LEU A 10 41.04 8.73 23.09
C LEU A 10 40.19 9.94 22.65
N ALA A 11 40.71 10.83 21.80
CA ALA A 11 39.98 12.06 21.44
C ALA A 11 39.08 11.95 20.19
N THR A 12 39.19 10.89 19.38
CA THR A 12 38.53 10.81 18.06
C THR A 12 37.27 9.93 18.02
N ALA A 13 36.85 9.36 19.14
CA ALA A 13 35.73 8.38 19.18
C ALA A 13 34.34 9.00 19.42
N LEU A 14 34.23 10.30 19.70
CA LEU A 14 32.97 10.93 20.12
C LEU A 14 32.15 11.61 19.00
N LEU A 15 32.60 11.59 17.74
CA LEU A 15 31.97 12.36 16.65
C LEU A 15 30.95 11.58 15.79
N VAL A 16 30.60 10.32 16.11
CA VAL A 16 29.79 9.46 15.20
C VAL A 16 28.32 9.30 15.62
N LEU A 17 27.80 10.12 16.54
CA LEU A 17 26.42 9.97 17.05
C LEU A 17 25.36 10.88 16.41
N SER A 18 25.69 11.70 15.41
CA SER A 18 24.72 12.67 14.81
C SER A 18 23.87 12.11 13.65
N GLY A 19 23.68 10.79 13.56
CA GLY A 19 23.10 10.14 12.37
C GLY A 19 21.68 9.59 12.48
N CYS A 20 21.03 9.59 13.65
CA CYS A 20 19.63 9.13 13.76
C CYS A 20 18.66 10.32 13.70
N ALA A 21 18.54 10.92 12.51
CA ALA A 21 17.30 11.59 12.20
C ALA A 21 16.25 10.49 11.99
N PRO A 22 15.11 10.48 12.71
CA PRO A 22 14.00 9.63 12.32
C PRO A 22 13.67 10.03 10.88
N SER A 23 13.81 9.07 9.96
CA SER A 23 13.37 9.33 8.59
C SER A 23 11.90 9.73 8.69
N ASP A 24 11.52 10.85 8.08
CA ASP A 24 10.14 11.21 7.76
C ASP A 24 9.54 10.22 6.75
N ALA A 25 9.84 8.93 6.90
CA ALA A 25 9.14 7.84 6.28
C ALA A 25 7.74 7.92 6.86
N ARG A 26 6.85 8.54 6.09
CA ARG A 26 5.41 8.42 6.27
C ARG A 26 5.13 6.92 6.21
N ASP A 27 5.07 6.30 7.38
CA ASP A 27 4.91 4.85 7.50
C ASP A 27 3.50 4.53 7.02
N VAL A 28 3.45 4.11 5.76
CA VAL A 28 2.23 3.89 5.00
C VAL A 28 2.37 2.53 4.36
N ILE A 29 1.40 1.69 4.66
CA ILE A 29 1.28 0.36 4.07
C ILE A 29 0.07 0.40 3.14
N ILE A 30 0.29 0.08 1.88
CA ILE A 30 -0.80 -0.15 0.93
C ILE A 30 -1.18 -1.63 0.99
N THR A 31 -2.41 -1.90 1.38
CA THR A 31 -2.98 -3.24 1.44
C THR A 31 -4.07 -3.40 0.39
N TYR A 32 -4.44 -4.66 0.11
CA TYR A 32 -5.46 -5.01 -0.87
C TYR A 32 -6.50 -5.93 -0.25
N ASP A 33 -7.76 -5.50 -0.27
CA ASP A 33 -8.87 -6.31 0.20
C ASP A 33 -9.42 -7.18 -0.94
N ARG A 34 -9.10 -8.47 -0.89
CA ARG A 34 -9.50 -9.46 -1.91
C ARG A 34 -11.01 -9.72 -1.93
N ASN A 35 -11.72 -9.51 -0.82
CA ASN A 35 -13.17 -9.66 -0.80
C ASN A 35 -13.82 -8.48 -1.51
N VAL A 36 -13.38 -7.26 -1.23
CA VAL A 36 -13.84 -6.05 -1.95
C VAL A 36 -13.54 -6.16 -3.43
N GLU A 37 -12.35 -6.63 -3.83
CA GLU A 37 -12.02 -6.87 -5.24
C GLU A 37 -12.99 -7.86 -5.90
N ALA A 38 -13.27 -8.98 -5.25
CA ALA A 38 -14.15 -10.00 -5.80
C ALA A 38 -15.61 -9.51 -5.91
N VAL A 39 -16.09 -8.74 -4.93
CA VAL A 39 -17.43 -8.15 -4.94
C VAL A 39 -17.54 -7.10 -6.04
N ALA A 40 -16.62 -6.12 -6.08
CA ALA A 40 -16.62 -5.05 -7.07
C ALA A 40 -16.48 -5.59 -8.50
N PHE A 41 -15.68 -6.64 -8.71
CA PHE A 41 -15.57 -7.28 -10.02
C PHE A 41 -16.89 -7.93 -10.45
N LYS A 42 -17.55 -8.68 -9.54
CA LYS A 42 -18.85 -9.29 -9.82
C LYS A 42 -19.93 -8.24 -10.11
N GLU A 43 -19.97 -7.17 -9.33
CA GLU A 43 -20.91 -6.06 -9.54
C GLU A 43 -20.67 -5.37 -10.88
N CYS A 44 -19.42 -5.12 -11.24
CA CYS A 44 -19.07 -4.55 -12.55
C CYS A 44 -19.55 -5.46 -13.68
N MET A 45 -19.21 -6.76 -13.63
CA MET A 45 -19.63 -7.73 -14.64
C MET A 45 -21.16 -7.88 -14.74
N ALA A 46 -21.87 -7.80 -13.62
CA ALA A 46 -23.33 -7.90 -13.58
C ALA A 46 -24.04 -6.66 -14.13
N ALA A 47 -23.38 -5.50 -14.14
CA ALA A 47 -23.91 -4.27 -14.72
C ALA A 47 -23.76 -4.20 -16.25
N LEU A 48 -22.96 -5.09 -16.85
CA LEU A 48 -22.73 -5.14 -18.29
C LEU A 48 -23.87 -5.87 -19.01
N PRO A 49 -24.14 -5.52 -20.28
CA PRO A 49 -24.99 -6.35 -21.13
C PRO A 49 -24.39 -7.74 -21.31
N GLU A 50 -25.22 -8.71 -21.70
CA GLU A 50 -24.72 -10.05 -22.03
C GLU A 50 -23.58 -9.97 -23.06
N GLY A 51 -22.50 -10.69 -22.77
CA GLY A 51 -21.33 -10.73 -23.64
C GLY A 51 -21.67 -11.24 -25.04
N PRO A 52 -20.81 -10.92 -26.02
CA PRO A 52 -21.05 -11.30 -27.41
C PRO A 52 -21.13 -12.83 -27.58
N THR A 53 -22.23 -13.33 -28.14
CA THR A 53 -22.51 -14.77 -28.25
C THR A 53 -21.68 -15.46 -29.35
N ALA A 54 -21.30 -14.73 -30.40
CA ALA A 54 -20.40 -15.17 -31.46
C ALA A 54 -20.11 -14.02 -32.42
N THR A 55 -19.12 -13.17 -32.13
CA THR A 55 -18.57 -12.26 -33.13
C THR A 55 -17.07 -12.52 -33.24
N GLN A 56 -16.58 -12.65 -34.47
CA GLN A 56 -15.17 -12.94 -34.79
C GLN A 56 -14.22 -11.83 -34.31
N TYR A 57 -14.75 -10.62 -34.07
CA TYR A 57 -14.04 -9.47 -33.53
C TYR A 57 -14.91 -8.82 -32.46
N ASN A 58 -14.52 -8.94 -31.19
CA ASN A 58 -15.10 -8.14 -30.12
C ASN A 58 -14.03 -7.82 -29.07
N ASP A 59 -14.18 -6.65 -28.46
CA ASP A 59 -13.29 -6.16 -27.41
C ASP A 59 -13.79 -6.59 -26.02
N TRP A 60 -14.42 -7.76 -25.93
CA TRP A 60 -15.02 -8.21 -24.66
C TRP A 60 -13.96 -8.47 -23.60
N ASP A 61 -12.78 -8.94 -24.00
CA ASP A 61 -11.64 -9.07 -23.10
C ASP A 61 -11.23 -7.70 -22.53
N GLU A 62 -11.28 -6.62 -23.34
CA GLU A 62 -11.01 -5.26 -22.85
C GLU A 62 -12.04 -4.86 -21.79
N VAL A 63 -13.32 -5.15 -22.01
CA VAL A 63 -14.38 -4.85 -21.04
C VAL A 63 -14.15 -5.60 -19.72
N VAL A 64 -13.82 -6.89 -19.79
CA VAL A 64 -13.49 -7.70 -18.60
C VAL A 64 -12.28 -7.12 -17.87
N ASP A 65 -11.26 -6.69 -18.60
CA ASP A 65 -10.05 -6.08 -18.02
C ASP A 65 -10.34 -4.72 -17.39
N LYS A 66 -11.21 -3.88 -17.97
CA LYS A 66 -11.67 -2.64 -17.33
C LYS A 66 -12.41 -2.92 -16.03
N CYS A 67 -13.24 -3.96 -15.96
CA CYS A 67 -13.87 -4.37 -14.71
C CYS A 67 -12.84 -4.84 -13.67
N ARG A 68 -11.78 -5.52 -14.10
CA ARG A 68 -10.69 -5.95 -13.21
C ARG A 68 -9.89 -4.77 -12.66
N ASP A 69 -9.56 -3.80 -13.51
CA ASP A 69 -8.85 -2.57 -13.13
C ASP A 69 -9.66 -1.75 -12.13
N TYR A 70 -10.97 -1.61 -12.39
CA TYR A 70 -11.89 -0.95 -11.47
C TYR A 70 -11.90 -1.65 -10.11
N ALA A 71 -12.10 -2.96 -10.08
CA ALA A 71 -12.14 -3.74 -8.85
C ALA A 71 -10.83 -3.67 -8.07
N TYR A 72 -9.69 -3.75 -8.75
CA TYR A 72 -8.37 -3.57 -8.16
C TYR A 72 -8.21 -2.18 -7.53
N GLY A 73 -8.72 -1.14 -8.18
CA GLY A 73 -8.75 0.22 -7.64
C GLY A 73 -9.58 0.32 -6.36
N GLN A 74 -10.78 -0.26 -6.34
CA GLN A 74 -11.66 -0.26 -5.16
C GLN A 74 -11.06 -1.04 -3.97
N ALA A 75 -10.28 -2.07 -4.25
CA ALA A 75 -9.66 -2.91 -3.24
C ALA A 75 -8.44 -2.28 -2.56
N LYS A 76 -7.89 -1.17 -3.08
CA LYS A 76 -6.73 -0.48 -2.51
C LYS A 76 -7.09 0.18 -1.19
N ARG A 77 -6.36 -0.20 -0.15
CA ARG A 77 -6.47 0.38 1.18
C ARG A 77 -5.15 1.00 1.59
N CYS A 78 -5.22 2.12 2.29
CA CYS A 78 -4.06 2.80 2.84
C CYS A 78 -4.11 2.74 4.36
N VAL A 79 -3.09 2.16 4.97
CA VAL A 79 -2.95 2.10 6.43
C VAL A 79 -1.77 2.97 6.81
N GLY A 80 -2.03 4.07 7.52
CA GLY A 80 -1.00 5.04 7.88
C GLY A 80 -1.61 6.36 8.35
N THR A 81 -0.81 7.42 8.38
CA THR A 81 -1.28 8.76 8.74
C THR A 81 -2.09 9.41 7.61
N VAL A 82 -2.94 10.39 7.94
CA VAL A 82 -3.70 11.17 6.95
C VAL A 82 -2.76 11.83 5.95
N GLU A 83 -1.65 12.41 6.42
CA GLU A 83 -0.64 13.02 5.56
C GLU A 83 0.08 11.98 4.68
N GLY A 84 0.36 10.81 5.26
CA GLY A 84 0.92 9.64 4.58
C GLY A 84 0.07 9.17 3.42
N CYS A 85 -1.17 8.83 3.68
CA CYS A 85 -2.11 8.39 2.66
C CYS A 85 -2.45 9.50 1.67
N GLY A 86 -2.56 10.75 2.15
CA GLY A 86 -2.84 11.91 1.31
C GLY A 86 -1.78 12.17 0.24
N PHE A 87 -0.51 11.83 0.50
CA PHE A 87 0.54 11.87 -0.52
C PHE A 87 0.25 10.98 -1.74
N TYR A 88 -0.40 9.84 -1.50
CA TYR A 88 -0.82 8.90 -2.55
C TYR A 88 -2.25 9.18 -3.05
N GLY A 89 -2.85 10.31 -2.66
CA GLY A 89 -4.23 10.65 -3.02
C GLY A 89 -5.28 9.74 -2.37
N MET A 90 -4.95 9.09 -1.25
CA MET A 90 -5.83 8.18 -0.53
C MET A 90 -6.18 8.73 0.85
N THR A 91 -7.33 8.34 1.38
CA THR A 91 -7.64 8.51 2.80
C THR A 91 -7.19 7.26 3.55
N PRO A 92 -6.64 7.40 4.79
CA PRO A 92 -6.35 6.23 5.59
C PRO A 92 -7.66 5.49 5.88
N ASP A 93 -7.61 4.16 5.80
CA ASP A 93 -8.71 3.33 6.28
C ASP A 93 -8.94 3.65 7.76
N ALA A 94 -10.21 3.80 8.14
CA ALA A 94 -10.54 3.83 9.56
C ALA A 94 -9.97 2.56 10.22
N PRO A 95 -9.50 2.61 11.48
CA PRO A 95 -9.07 1.41 12.18
C PRO A 95 -10.16 0.36 12.02
N GLN A 96 -9.85 -0.72 11.30
CA GLN A 96 -10.84 -1.77 11.08
C GLN A 96 -11.20 -2.30 12.47
N SER A 97 -12.46 -2.06 12.88
CA SER A 97 -12.98 -2.72 14.06
C SER A 97 -12.75 -4.22 13.87
N PRO A 98 -12.20 -4.94 14.86
CA PRO A 98 -11.97 -6.37 14.75
C PRO A 98 -13.26 -7.15 14.44
N ASP A 99 -14.42 -6.50 14.61
CA ASP A 99 -15.74 -7.05 14.38
C ASP A 99 -16.41 -6.60 13.08
N SER A 100 -15.71 -5.94 12.14
CA SER A 100 -16.35 -5.58 10.86
C SER A 100 -16.58 -6.85 10.03
N PRO A 101 -17.84 -7.35 9.93
CA PRO A 101 -18.09 -8.50 9.09
C PRO A 101 -18.07 -7.97 7.66
N HIS A 102 -17.16 -8.45 6.84
CA HIS A 102 -17.40 -8.41 5.41
C HIS A 102 -18.63 -9.27 5.14
N GLY A 103 -19.78 -8.61 5.03
CA GLY A 103 -21.07 -9.11 4.59
C GLY A 103 -21.64 -8.14 3.57
#